data_AF-A0A2T2PBS9-F1
#
_entry.id   AF-A0A2T2PBS9-F1
#
_cell.length_a   1.000
_cell.length_b   1.000
_cell.length_c   1.000
_cell.angle_alpha   90.00
_cell.angle_beta   90.00
_cell.angle_gamma   90.00
#
_symmetry.space_group_name_H-M   'P 1'
#
loop_
_entity.id
_entity.type
_entity.pdbx_description
1 polymer ?
#
loop_
_entity_poly.entity_id
_entity_poly.type
_entity_poly.pdbx_seq_one_letter_code
_entity_poly.pdbx_strand_id
1 'polypeptide(L)'
;MSQKTALQRLIDEPKGKTSYYPDQGFLLHVFWEAPNKAAAERVLAALNRCARATHRDTPCVPTYYFRISTLESDLVSNAPKTLGKHPQLAAAWKKLEVGVPKPAVVADMIRRGLDPGLLDLNPEDALPSSMEEDATPVMLECTEIYLDQRCFYEHAGSREYLDAYGEVMTPGLQNSHVTVRLGTPTAEIIEKVLVPMLRERAEPMPTGCQLWRWPEEIRTPSVQELGTSVNEDHVGGAGGVLFAMNFQATGSIGDTISKLPDQLKRLSSTCIGFAHPLRTNTTRVLCVLPELISHGNIWKELCELPLIGIEIHCHDALYGSIREGVEQAGFACPCTVKEIQTGYLVHERSYSLQVENA
;
A
#
# COMPACT_ATOMS: atom_id res chain seq x y z
N MET A 1 -36.03 -14.99 28.57
CA MET A 1 -35.22 -14.27 27.56
C MET A 1 -34.30 -15.30 26.91
N SER A 2 -34.39 -15.51 25.59
CA SER A 2 -33.55 -16.48 24.89
C SER A 2 -32.09 -16.01 24.89
N GLN A 3 -31.15 -16.89 25.26
CA GLN A 3 -29.73 -16.57 25.33
C GLN A 3 -29.18 -16.48 23.89
N LYS A 4 -28.61 -15.33 23.52
CA LYS A 4 -28.02 -15.13 22.18
C LYS A 4 -26.91 -16.15 21.93
N THR A 5 -26.93 -16.79 20.75
CA THR A 5 -25.87 -17.71 20.33
C THR A 5 -24.53 -16.99 20.24
N ALA A 6 -23.41 -17.72 20.26
CA ALA A 6 -22.08 -17.12 20.08
C ALA A 6 -21.98 -16.35 18.74
N LEU A 7 -22.57 -16.90 17.67
CA LEU A 7 -22.66 -16.26 16.36
C LEU A 7 -23.50 -14.97 16.40
N GLN A 8 -24.65 -14.98 17.10
CA GLN A 8 -25.49 -13.79 17.22
C GLN A 8 -24.79 -12.69 18.04
N ARG A 9 -24.06 -13.04 19.08
CA ARG A 9 -23.25 -12.08 19.85
C ARG A 9 -22.14 -11.46 19.01
N LEU A 10 -21.50 -12.24 18.14
CA LEU A 10 -20.46 -11.77 17.23
C LEU A 10 -21.00 -10.85 16.13
N ILE A 11 -22.22 -11.12 15.65
CA ILE A 11 -22.93 -10.26 14.68
C ILE A 11 -23.40 -8.96 15.33
N ASP A 12 -23.82 -9.03 16.59
CA ASP A 12 -24.34 -7.89 17.35
C ASP A 12 -23.24 -7.05 18.02
N GLU A 13 -22.00 -7.54 18.04
CA GLU A 13 -20.86 -6.79 18.58
C GLU A 13 -20.61 -5.56 17.70
N PRO A 14 -20.48 -4.35 18.28
CA PRO A 14 -20.14 -3.17 17.52
C PRO A 14 -18.84 -3.40 16.75
N LYS A 15 -18.91 -3.39 15.42
CA LYS A 15 -17.71 -3.38 14.60
C LYS A 15 -16.91 -2.11 14.86
N GLY A 16 -15.59 -2.24 14.80
CA GLY A 16 -14.68 -1.11 14.88
C GLY A 16 -14.21 -0.83 16.29
N LYS A 17 -13.38 -1.75 16.82
CA LYS A 17 -12.65 -1.52 18.05
C LYS A 17 -11.83 -0.25 17.94
N THR A 18 -11.91 0.57 18.97
CA THR A 18 -11.08 1.76 19.14
C THR A 18 -10.02 1.56 20.21
N SER A 19 -9.82 0.33 20.70
CA SER A 19 -8.71 -0.04 21.57
C SER A 19 -7.78 -1.01 20.86
N TYR A 20 -6.48 -0.94 21.13
CA TYR A 20 -5.48 -1.81 20.52
C TYR A 20 -4.35 -2.18 21.49
N TYR A 21 -3.68 -3.30 21.22
CA TYR A 21 -2.49 -3.74 21.96
C TYR A 21 -1.21 -3.23 21.26
N PRO A 22 -0.48 -2.26 21.84
CA PRO A 22 0.59 -1.55 21.15
C PRO A 22 1.75 -2.46 20.74
N ASP A 23 2.00 -3.52 21.50
CA ASP A 23 3.08 -4.49 21.23
C ASP A 23 2.73 -5.51 20.13
N GLN A 24 1.51 -5.46 19.58
CA GLN A 24 1.06 -6.33 18.49
C GLN A 24 0.99 -5.60 17.15
N GLY A 25 1.28 -4.29 17.13
CA GLY A 25 1.18 -3.47 15.95
C GLY A 25 2.23 -3.85 14.89
N PHE A 26 1.81 -3.83 13.62
CA PHE A 26 2.70 -4.05 12.50
C PHE A 26 2.24 -3.30 11.24
N LEU A 27 3.20 -3.05 10.35
CA LEU A 27 2.95 -2.52 9.02
C LEU A 27 3.32 -3.57 7.98
N LEU A 28 2.49 -3.67 6.95
CA LEU A 28 2.80 -4.36 5.70
C LEU A 28 2.99 -3.31 4.61
N HIS A 29 4.10 -3.42 3.90
CA HIS A 29 4.38 -2.59 2.73
C HIS A 29 4.75 -3.49 1.55
N VAL A 30 3.88 -3.53 0.55
CA VAL A 30 4.00 -4.43 -0.60
C VAL A 30 4.43 -3.65 -1.83
N PHE A 31 5.53 -4.07 -2.45
CA PHE A 31 5.89 -3.70 -3.81
C PHE A 31 5.31 -4.76 -4.73
N TRP A 32 4.38 -4.38 -5.59
CA TRP A 32 3.66 -5.29 -6.48
C TRP A 32 3.83 -4.84 -7.93
N GLU A 33 4.52 -5.64 -8.73
CA GLU A 33 4.69 -5.35 -10.14
C GLU A 33 3.47 -5.89 -10.92
N ALA A 34 2.65 -4.97 -11.44
CA ALA A 34 1.58 -5.30 -12.35
C ALA A 34 2.12 -5.34 -13.79
N PRO A 35 1.62 -6.25 -14.66
CA PRO A 35 2.11 -6.37 -16.03
C PRO A 35 1.87 -5.11 -16.88
N ASN A 36 0.87 -4.30 -16.49
CA ASN A 36 0.57 -3.02 -17.11
C ASN A 36 -0.31 -2.14 -16.22
N LYS A 37 -0.52 -0.91 -16.68
CA LYS A 37 -1.35 0.08 -15.99
C LYS A 37 -2.80 -0.38 -15.82
N ALA A 38 -3.42 -0.99 -16.83
CA ALA A 38 -4.81 -1.46 -16.75
C ALA A 38 -4.98 -2.57 -15.68
N ALA A 39 -4.04 -3.51 -15.60
CA ALA A 39 -4.00 -4.53 -14.57
C ALA A 39 -3.82 -3.91 -13.18
N ALA A 40 -2.92 -2.92 -13.05
CA ALA A 40 -2.74 -2.17 -11.82
C ALA A 40 -4.02 -1.44 -11.38
N GLU A 41 -4.70 -0.76 -12.29
CA GLU A 41 -5.97 -0.06 -12.02
C GLU A 41 -7.07 -1.03 -11.59
N ARG A 42 -7.11 -2.24 -12.17
CA ARG A 42 -8.05 -3.28 -11.75
C ARG A 42 -7.76 -3.78 -10.33
N VAL A 43 -6.48 -3.98 -9.99
CA VAL A 43 -6.06 -4.31 -8.61
C VAL A 43 -6.46 -3.20 -7.65
N LEU A 44 -6.17 -1.94 -7.98
CA LEU A 44 -6.54 -0.77 -7.17
C LEU A 44 -8.06 -0.65 -7.00
N ALA A 45 -8.85 -0.88 -8.04
CA ALA A 45 -10.31 -0.85 -7.95
C ALA A 45 -10.85 -1.94 -7.00
N ALA A 46 -10.26 -3.13 -7.01
CA ALA A 46 -10.60 -4.20 -6.07
C ALA A 46 -10.21 -3.82 -4.62
N LEU A 47 -8.99 -3.34 -4.42
CA LEU A 47 -8.48 -2.90 -3.12
C LEU A 47 -9.26 -1.70 -2.57
N ASN A 48 -9.79 -0.81 -3.42
CA ASN A 48 -10.61 0.32 -2.97
C ASN A 48 -11.87 -0.15 -2.25
N ARG A 49 -12.54 -1.19 -2.76
CA ARG A 49 -13.75 -1.75 -2.12
C ARG A 49 -13.41 -2.29 -0.74
N CYS A 50 -12.27 -2.96 -0.62
CA CYS A 50 -11.73 -3.46 0.64
C CYS A 50 -11.38 -2.32 1.61
N ALA A 51 -10.76 -1.24 1.11
CA ALA A 51 -10.42 -0.08 1.91
C ALA A 51 -11.66 0.60 2.51
N ARG A 52 -12.73 0.76 1.72
CA ARG A 52 -14.01 1.33 2.19
C ARG A 52 -14.61 0.50 3.32
N ALA A 53 -14.62 -0.82 3.20
CA ALA A 53 -15.10 -1.71 4.26
C ALA A 53 -14.24 -1.61 5.52
N THR A 54 -12.91 -1.59 5.35
CA THR A 54 -11.94 -1.49 6.45
C THR A 54 -12.09 -0.17 7.21
N HIS A 55 -12.26 0.95 6.50
CA HIS A 55 -12.50 2.24 7.14
C HIS A 55 -13.86 2.33 7.86
N ARG A 56 -14.87 1.60 7.39
CA ARG A 56 -16.17 1.56 8.06
C ARG A 56 -16.08 0.75 9.36
N ASP A 57 -15.38 -0.39 9.29
CA ASP A 57 -15.51 -1.47 10.27
C ASP A 57 -14.30 -1.62 11.19
N THR A 58 -13.15 -0.99 10.91
CA THR A 58 -11.89 -1.31 11.59
C THR A 58 -10.97 -0.09 11.84
N PRO A 59 -11.30 0.80 12.80
CA PRO A 59 -10.49 1.97 13.15
C PRO A 59 -9.04 1.69 13.56
N CYS A 60 -8.78 0.50 14.10
CA CYS A 60 -7.43 0.04 14.43
C CYS A 60 -6.60 -0.36 13.19
N VAL A 61 -7.09 -0.09 11.99
CA VAL A 61 -6.30 0.01 10.75
C VAL A 61 -6.21 1.49 10.38
N PRO A 62 -5.27 2.25 10.96
CA PRO A 62 -5.29 3.70 10.80
C PRO A 62 -4.83 4.16 9.42
N THR A 63 -4.07 3.36 8.69
CA THR A 63 -3.57 3.68 7.34
C THR A 63 -3.77 2.46 6.46
N TYR A 64 -4.39 2.67 5.29
CA TYR A 64 -4.69 1.61 4.32
C TYR A 64 -4.72 2.22 2.92
N TYR A 65 -3.54 2.34 2.30
CA TYR A 65 -3.33 3.18 1.12
C TYR A 65 -2.60 2.44 0.00
N PHE A 66 -3.10 2.61 -1.23
CA PHE A 66 -2.59 1.93 -2.42
C PHE A 66 -2.35 2.91 -3.56
N ARG A 67 -1.26 2.71 -4.31
CA ARG A 67 -0.90 3.61 -5.40
C ARG A 67 -0.04 2.97 -6.47
N ILE A 68 -0.05 3.58 -7.67
CA ILE A 68 1.01 3.37 -8.65
C ILE A 68 2.19 4.29 -8.30
N SER A 69 3.32 3.67 -7.96
CA SER A 69 4.56 4.36 -7.63
C SER A 69 5.29 4.78 -8.90
N THR A 70 5.66 6.06 -8.96
CA THR A 70 6.57 6.64 -9.94
C THR A 70 8.04 6.58 -9.49
N LEU A 71 8.30 6.51 -8.17
CA LEU A 71 9.65 6.36 -7.61
C LEU A 71 10.33 5.05 -7.99
N GLU A 72 9.53 4.03 -8.30
CA GLU A 72 9.97 2.68 -8.64
C GLU A 72 9.75 2.35 -10.12
N SER A 73 9.52 3.36 -10.96
CA SER A 73 9.29 3.19 -12.40
C SER A 73 10.49 2.63 -13.16
N ASP A 74 11.69 2.76 -12.62
CA ASP A 74 12.95 2.20 -13.15
C ASP A 74 13.21 0.76 -12.67
N LEU A 75 12.45 0.26 -11.68
CA LEU A 75 12.65 -1.07 -11.09
C LEU A 75 11.73 -2.15 -11.67
N VAL A 76 10.81 -1.78 -12.55
CA VAL A 76 9.93 -2.74 -13.21
C VAL A 76 10.68 -3.56 -14.26
N SER A 77 10.19 -4.76 -14.55
CA SER A 77 10.77 -5.58 -15.60
C SER A 77 10.65 -4.91 -16.96
N ASN A 78 11.60 -5.18 -17.87
CA ASN A 78 11.49 -4.69 -19.24
C ASN A 78 10.23 -5.24 -19.91
N ALA A 79 9.53 -4.38 -20.67
CA ALA A 79 8.42 -4.80 -21.50
C ALA A 79 8.87 -5.93 -22.45
N PRO A 80 8.11 -7.03 -22.53
CA PRO A 80 8.44 -8.12 -23.45
C PRO A 80 8.36 -7.62 -24.89
N LYS A 81 9.29 -8.06 -25.74
CA LYS A 81 9.34 -7.70 -27.17
C LYS A 81 8.92 -8.83 -28.12
N THR A 82 8.94 -10.07 -27.62
CA THR A 82 8.56 -11.26 -28.38
C THR A 82 7.51 -12.03 -27.61
N LEU A 83 6.70 -12.82 -28.32
CA LEU A 83 5.64 -13.60 -27.70
C LEU A 83 6.19 -14.52 -26.61
N GLY A 84 7.33 -15.20 -26.86
CA GLY A 84 8.05 -16.08 -25.94
C GLY A 84 8.53 -15.42 -24.65
N LYS A 85 8.75 -14.10 -24.68
CA LYS A 85 9.15 -13.31 -23.50
C LYS A 85 7.96 -12.75 -22.74
N HIS A 86 6.76 -12.77 -23.31
CA HIS A 86 5.55 -12.33 -22.61
C HIS A 86 5.23 -13.31 -21.47
N PRO A 87 5.24 -12.88 -20.19
CA PRO A 87 5.19 -13.81 -19.05
C PRO A 87 4.00 -14.77 -19.08
N GLN A 88 2.84 -14.30 -19.51
CA GLN A 88 1.62 -15.12 -19.55
C GLN A 88 1.63 -16.13 -20.70
N LEU A 89 2.26 -15.81 -21.84
CA LEU A 89 2.37 -16.72 -22.98
C LEU A 89 3.47 -17.76 -22.71
N ALA A 90 4.61 -17.32 -22.17
CA ALA A 90 5.68 -18.19 -21.69
C ALA A 90 5.17 -19.25 -20.70
N ALA A 91 4.33 -18.83 -19.73
CA ALA A 91 3.70 -19.75 -18.80
C ALA A 91 2.73 -20.71 -19.49
N ALA A 92 2.01 -20.28 -20.52
CA ALA A 92 1.08 -21.13 -21.28
C ALA A 92 1.83 -22.18 -22.11
N TRP A 93 2.90 -21.83 -22.82
CA TRP A 93 3.75 -22.80 -23.51
C TRP A 93 4.41 -23.77 -22.53
N LYS A 94 4.96 -23.28 -21.42
CA LYS A 94 5.52 -24.16 -20.38
C LYS A 94 4.51 -25.18 -19.88
N LYS A 95 3.24 -24.81 -19.72
CA LYS A 95 2.16 -25.76 -19.37
C LYS A 95 1.98 -26.84 -20.44
N LEU A 96 2.01 -26.48 -21.72
CA LEU A 96 1.94 -27.45 -22.82
C LEU A 96 3.17 -28.38 -22.81
N GLU A 97 4.36 -27.84 -22.61
CA GLU A 97 5.62 -28.60 -22.55
C GLU A 97 5.62 -29.64 -21.43
N VAL A 98 5.06 -29.31 -20.25
CA VAL A 98 4.94 -30.25 -19.12
C VAL A 98 3.71 -31.15 -19.21
N GLY A 99 3.01 -31.17 -20.35
CA GLY A 99 1.94 -32.12 -20.65
C GLY A 99 0.53 -31.70 -20.21
N VAL A 100 0.28 -30.43 -19.87
CA VAL A 100 -1.08 -29.93 -19.62
C VAL A 100 -1.87 -29.95 -20.94
N PRO A 101 -3.10 -30.52 -20.98
CA PRO A 101 -3.88 -30.59 -22.21
C PRO A 101 -4.15 -29.23 -22.85
N LYS A 102 -3.98 -29.10 -24.18
CA LYS A 102 -4.21 -27.84 -24.93
C LYS A 102 -5.56 -27.18 -24.62
N PRO A 103 -6.71 -27.91 -24.52
CA PRO A 103 -7.98 -27.28 -24.17
C PRO A 103 -7.98 -26.59 -22.79
N ALA A 104 -7.26 -27.14 -21.80
CA ALA A 104 -7.14 -26.52 -20.48
C ALA A 104 -6.26 -25.27 -20.51
N VAL A 105 -5.18 -25.28 -21.30
CA VAL A 105 -4.33 -24.09 -21.50
C VAL A 105 -5.10 -22.99 -22.24
N VAL A 106 -5.85 -23.34 -23.27
CA VAL A 106 -6.73 -22.43 -24.03
C VAL A 106 -7.78 -21.79 -23.11
N ALA A 107 -8.46 -22.58 -22.27
CA ALA A 107 -9.43 -22.05 -21.32
C ALA A 107 -8.78 -21.09 -20.30
N ASP A 108 -7.58 -21.39 -19.81
CA ASP A 108 -6.83 -20.49 -18.92
C ASP A 108 -6.43 -19.18 -19.61
N MET A 109 -6.03 -19.23 -20.89
CA MET A 109 -5.70 -18.04 -21.68
C MET A 109 -6.92 -17.15 -21.91
N ILE A 110 -8.05 -17.73 -22.33
CA ILE A 110 -9.31 -16.99 -22.51
C ILE A 110 -9.74 -16.32 -21.21
N ARG A 111 -9.64 -17.04 -20.08
CA ARG A 111 -9.95 -16.48 -18.75
C ARG A 111 -9.06 -15.29 -18.37
N ARG A 112 -7.84 -15.23 -18.91
CA ARG A 112 -6.89 -14.10 -18.75
C ARG A 112 -7.06 -13.01 -19.80
N GLY A 113 -8.00 -13.18 -20.74
CA GLY A 113 -8.20 -12.24 -21.85
C GLY A 113 -7.15 -12.33 -22.96
N LEU A 114 -6.42 -13.43 -23.05
CA LEU A 114 -5.41 -13.66 -24.10
C LEU A 114 -6.02 -14.43 -25.29
N ASP A 115 -5.59 -14.07 -26.50
CA ASP A 115 -5.91 -14.83 -27.71
C ASP A 115 -5.15 -16.17 -27.73
N PRO A 116 -5.86 -17.32 -27.69
CA PRO A 116 -5.24 -18.64 -27.75
C PRO A 116 -4.53 -18.93 -29.07
N GLY A 117 -4.88 -18.22 -30.15
CA GLY A 117 -4.22 -18.34 -31.46
C GLY A 117 -2.74 -18.00 -31.40
N LEU A 118 -2.31 -17.21 -30.41
CA LEU A 118 -0.90 -16.86 -30.19
C LEU A 118 -0.03 -18.06 -29.82
N LEU A 119 -0.60 -19.15 -29.32
CA LEU A 119 0.14 -20.38 -28.99
C LEU A 119 0.66 -21.12 -30.22
N ASP A 120 0.02 -20.90 -31.37
CA ASP A 120 0.35 -21.56 -32.63
C ASP A 120 1.36 -20.74 -33.46
N LEU A 121 1.79 -19.57 -32.95
CA LEU A 121 2.83 -18.71 -33.53
C LEU A 121 4.22 -19.09 -33.00
N ASN A 122 5.28 -18.57 -33.63
CA ASN A 122 6.64 -18.80 -33.17
C ASN A 122 6.94 -17.94 -31.93
N PRO A 123 7.48 -18.48 -30.82
CA PRO A 123 7.84 -17.69 -29.64
C PRO A 123 8.81 -16.52 -29.92
N GLU A 124 9.62 -16.60 -30.97
CA GLU A 124 10.52 -15.51 -31.37
C GLU A 124 9.82 -14.40 -32.19
N ASP A 125 8.56 -14.60 -32.59
CA ASP A 125 7.79 -13.57 -33.29
C ASP A 125 7.59 -12.35 -32.38
N ALA A 126 7.55 -11.16 -33.02
CA ALA A 126 7.30 -9.91 -32.32
C ALA A 126 5.91 -9.93 -31.66
N LEU A 127 5.79 -9.23 -30.53
CA LEU A 127 4.49 -9.01 -29.93
C LEU A 127 3.63 -8.14 -30.85
N PRO A 128 2.33 -8.43 -31.00
CA PRO A 128 1.41 -7.52 -31.68
C PRO A 128 1.48 -6.15 -31.01
N SER A 129 1.44 -5.06 -31.80
CA SER A 129 1.59 -3.70 -31.26
C SER A 129 0.56 -3.37 -30.17
N SER A 130 -0.65 -3.92 -30.26
CA SER A 130 -1.68 -3.80 -29.22
C SER A 130 -1.29 -4.43 -27.89
N MET A 131 -0.42 -5.44 -27.89
CA MET A 131 0.14 -6.05 -26.68
C MET A 131 1.43 -5.36 -26.24
N GLU A 132 2.19 -4.72 -27.13
CA GLU A 132 3.42 -4.02 -26.76
C GLU A 132 3.14 -2.78 -25.91
N GLU A 133 2.18 -1.95 -26.33
CA GLU A 133 1.75 -0.75 -25.58
C GLU A 133 1.15 -1.14 -24.22
N ASP A 134 0.38 -2.24 -24.21
CA ASP A 134 -0.25 -2.82 -23.02
C ASP A 134 0.69 -3.73 -22.21
N ALA A 135 1.98 -3.84 -22.52
CA ALA A 135 2.90 -4.71 -21.75
C ALA A 135 3.98 -3.93 -20.99
N THR A 136 3.82 -2.62 -20.83
CA THR A 136 4.72 -1.81 -20.00
C THR A 136 4.36 -2.00 -18.52
N PRO A 137 5.17 -2.72 -17.72
CA PRO A 137 4.81 -3.00 -16.34
C PRO A 137 4.87 -1.75 -15.47
N VAL A 138 4.12 -1.75 -14.37
CA VAL A 138 4.09 -0.65 -13.42
C VAL A 138 4.21 -1.18 -12.00
N MET A 139 4.81 -0.39 -11.11
CA MET A 139 4.93 -0.75 -9.70
C MET A 139 3.74 -0.19 -8.91
N LEU A 140 3.03 -1.08 -8.25
CA LEU A 140 2.09 -0.76 -7.18
C LEU A 140 2.79 -0.78 -5.83
N GLU A 141 2.44 0.16 -4.98
CA GLU A 141 2.79 0.14 -3.56
C GLU A 141 1.53 0.08 -2.71
N CYS A 142 1.51 -0.85 -1.76
CA CYS A 142 0.43 -1.06 -0.80
C CYS A 142 0.97 -0.82 0.60
N THR A 143 0.39 0.11 1.35
CA THR A 143 0.80 0.43 2.72
C THR A 143 -0.38 0.22 3.67
N GLU A 144 -0.21 -0.70 4.60
CA GLU A 144 -1.26 -1.13 5.53
C GLU A 144 -0.68 -1.17 6.94
N ILE A 145 -1.36 -0.54 7.90
CA ILE A 145 -0.96 -0.52 9.31
C ILE A 145 -2.05 -1.19 10.13
N TYR A 146 -1.70 -2.25 10.84
CA TYR A 146 -2.58 -2.98 11.75
C TYR A 146 -2.08 -2.77 13.17
N LEU A 147 -2.90 -2.21 14.04
CA LEU A 147 -2.48 -1.93 15.42
C LEU A 147 -2.51 -3.13 16.35
N ASP A 148 -3.23 -4.20 15.99
CA ASP A 148 -3.17 -5.49 16.68
C ASP A 148 -3.66 -6.65 15.80
N GLN A 149 -3.65 -7.87 16.34
CA GLN A 149 -4.12 -9.04 15.60
C GLN A 149 -5.64 -9.02 15.32
N ARG A 150 -6.43 -8.37 16.17
CA ARG A 150 -7.90 -8.38 16.08
C ARG A 150 -8.32 -7.58 14.85
N CYS A 151 -7.74 -6.41 14.65
CA CYS A 151 -8.04 -5.57 13.50
C CYS A 151 -7.61 -6.24 12.18
N PHE A 152 -6.50 -7.00 12.18
CA PHE A 152 -6.11 -7.80 11.02
C PHE A 152 -7.15 -8.86 10.67
N TYR A 153 -7.64 -9.63 11.65
CA TYR A 153 -8.67 -10.66 11.40
C TYR A 153 -10.03 -10.08 11.06
N GLU A 154 -10.43 -8.96 11.68
CA GLU A 154 -11.66 -8.24 11.34
C GLU A 154 -11.63 -7.77 9.88
N HIS A 155 -10.49 -7.24 9.46
CA HIS A 155 -10.23 -6.84 8.09
C HIS A 155 -10.24 -8.04 7.11
N ALA A 156 -9.37 -9.03 7.34
CA ALA A 156 -9.17 -10.19 6.46
C ALA A 156 -10.38 -11.14 6.44
N GLY A 157 -11.21 -11.12 7.47
CA GLY A 157 -12.45 -11.89 7.57
C GLY A 157 -13.67 -11.21 6.95
N SER A 158 -13.56 -9.96 6.49
CA SER A 158 -14.68 -9.25 5.87
C SER A 158 -15.03 -9.84 4.50
N ARG A 159 -16.32 -9.85 4.15
CA ARG A 159 -16.77 -10.34 2.85
C ARG A 159 -16.16 -9.53 1.71
N GLU A 160 -16.10 -8.21 1.89
CA GLU A 160 -15.52 -7.30 0.92
C GLU A 160 -14.02 -7.57 0.70
N TYR A 161 -13.27 -7.93 1.76
CA TYR A 161 -11.89 -8.39 1.61
C TYR A 161 -11.82 -9.71 0.83
N LEU A 162 -12.62 -10.71 1.18
CA LEU A 162 -12.58 -12.02 0.51
C LEU A 162 -12.92 -11.92 -0.98
N ASP A 163 -13.92 -11.11 -1.32
CA ASP A 163 -14.33 -10.84 -2.71
C ASP A 163 -13.23 -10.06 -3.46
N ALA A 164 -12.62 -9.04 -2.84
CA ALA A 164 -11.52 -8.28 -3.42
C ALA A 164 -10.24 -9.13 -3.59
N TYR A 165 -9.89 -9.93 -2.58
CA TYR A 165 -8.73 -10.82 -2.60
C TYR A 165 -8.85 -11.85 -3.72
N GLY A 166 -10.03 -12.43 -3.93
CA GLY A 166 -10.29 -13.32 -5.06
C GLY A 166 -10.04 -12.65 -6.42
N GLU A 167 -10.37 -11.37 -6.55
CA GLU A 167 -10.05 -10.60 -7.75
C GLU A 167 -8.56 -10.28 -7.87
N VAL A 168 -7.92 -9.76 -6.82
CA VAL A 168 -6.49 -9.39 -6.80
C VAL A 168 -5.59 -10.59 -7.10
N MET A 169 -5.96 -11.77 -6.61
CA MET A 169 -5.23 -13.02 -6.86
C MET A 169 -5.54 -13.63 -8.24
N THR A 170 -6.32 -12.95 -9.09
CA THR A 170 -6.57 -13.41 -10.46
C THR A 170 -5.24 -13.52 -11.22
N PRO A 171 -4.91 -14.70 -11.77
CA PRO A 171 -3.70 -14.86 -12.56
C PRO A 171 -3.63 -13.85 -13.71
N GLY A 172 -2.48 -13.20 -13.86
CA GLY A 172 -2.27 -12.17 -14.88
C GLY A 172 -2.43 -10.72 -14.40
N LEU A 173 -2.73 -10.49 -13.12
CA LEU A 173 -2.66 -9.15 -12.52
C LEU A 173 -1.31 -8.83 -11.85
N GLN A 174 -0.37 -9.76 -11.94
CA GLN A 174 0.89 -9.72 -11.22
C GLN A 174 2.02 -10.41 -11.97
N ASN A 175 3.17 -9.74 -12.05
CA ASN A 175 4.44 -10.34 -12.44
C ASN A 175 5.23 -10.80 -11.21
N SER A 176 5.34 -9.95 -10.19
CA SER A 176 6.10 -10.20 -8.97
C SER A 176 5.54 -9.42 -7.78
N HIS A 177 5.93 -9.80 -6.55
CA HIS A 177 5.79 -8.93 -5.38
C HIS A 177 6.90 -9.19 -4.37
N VAL A 178 7.14 -8.18 -3.52
CA VAL A 178 7.86 -8.32 -2.26
C VAL A 178 7.07 -7.61 -1.17
N THR A 179 6.78 -8.34 -0.09
CA THR A 179 6.11 -7.81 1.09
C THR A 179 7.13 -7.56 2.18
N VAL A 180 7.26 -6.31 2.64
CA VAL A 180 8.06 -5.94 3.81
C VAL A 180 7.14 -5.86 5.02
N ARG A 181 7.56 -6.45 6.13
CA ARG A 181 6.91 -6.26 7.43
C ARG A 181 7.81 -5.51 8.40
N LEU A 182 7.24 -4.53 9.10
CA LEU A 182 7.81 -3.91 10.31
C LEU A 182 6.88 -4.10 11.51
N GLY A 183 7.43 -4.16 12.72
CA GLY A 183 6.68 -4.35 13.95
C GLY A 183 6.55 -5.82 14.37
N THR A 184 5.66 -6.09 15.31
CA THR A 184 5.63 -7.33 16.10
C THR A 184 4.25 -7.97 16.11
N PRO A 185 3.74 -8.46 14.96
CA PRO A 185 2.52 -9.24 14.98
C PRO A 185 2.70 -10.50 15.83
N THR A 186 1.59 -11.07 16.26
CA THR A 186 1.61 -12.32 17.01
C THR A 186 2.19 -13.47 16.17
N ALA A 187 2.83 -14.43 16.83
CA ALA A 187 3.41 -15.62 16.17
C ALA A 187 2.36 -16.34 15.31
N GLU A 188 1.10 -16.37 15.76
CA GLU A 188 -0.01 -16.95 15.02
C GLU A 188 -0.21 -16.30 13.64
N ILE A 189 -0.22 -14.96 13.58
CA ILE A 189 -0.36 -14.22 12.31
C ILE A 189 0.83 -14.51 11.39
N ILE A 190 2.05 -14.50 11.94
CA ILE A 190 3.28 -14.75 11.19
C ILE A 190 3.23 -16.16 10.56
N GLU A 191 2.99 -17.18 11.38
CA GLU A 191 3.07 -18.58 10.97
C GLU A 191 1.93 -19.00 10.05
N LYS A 192 0.72 -18.49 10.27
CA LYS A 192 -0.47 -18.91 9.52
C LYS A 192 -0.75 -18.07 8.28
N VAL A 193 -0.33 -16.81 8.26
CA VAL A 193 -0.69 -15.87 7.20
C VAL A 193 0.53 -15.25 6.54
N LEU A 194 1.34 -14.50 7.28
CA LEU A 194 2.33 -13.63 6.64
C LEU A 194 3.46 -14.41 5.94
N VAL A 195 3.99 -15.46 6.58
CA VAL A 195 5.01 -16.32 5.98
C VAL A 195 4.46 -17.17 4.83
N PRO A 196 3.39 -17.98 5.02
CA PRO A 196 2.94 -18.88 3.97
C PRO A 196 2.22 -18.17 2.81
N MET A 197 1.44 -17.13 3.09
CA MET A 197 0.60 -16.47 2.06
C MET A 197 1.28 -15.26 1.44
N LEU A 198 1.87 -14.38 2.25
CA LEU A 198 2.46 -13.12 1.78
C LEU A 198 3.96 -13.18 1.53
N ARG A 199 4.62 -14.30 1.92
CA ARG A 199 6.07 -14.51 1.82
C ARG A 199 6.84 -13.30 2.35
N GLU A 200 6.43 -12.83 3.51
CA GLU A 200 6.94 -11.59 4.06
C GLU A 200 8.46 -11.62 4.27
N ARG A 201 9.06 -10.43 4.18
CA ARG A 201 10.40 -10.14 4.66
C ARG A 201 10.28 -9.27 5.90
N ALA A 202 10.60 -9.85 7.05
CA ALA A 202 10.64 -9.13 8.31
C ALA A 202 11.85 -8.18 8.36
N GLU A 203 11.59 -6.91 8.64
CA GLU A 203 12.61 -5.90 8.91
C GLU A 203 12.53 -5.48 10.39
N PRO A 204 13.67 -5.29 11.08
CA PRO A 204 13.67 -4.80 12.44
C PRO A 204 13.13 -3.38 12.49
N MET A 205 12.44 -3.00 13.56
CA MET A 205 12.04 -1.60 13.78
C MET A 205 13.27 -0.77 14.20
N PRO A 206 13.78 0.14 13.36
CA PRO A 206 14.96 0.93 13.69
C PRO A 206 14.69 1.96 14.80
N THR A 207 15.72 2.38 15.52
CA THR A 207 15.62 3.46 16.50
C THR A 207 15.09 4.75 15.85
N GLY A 208 14.17 5.43 16.52
CA GLY A 208 13.54 6.66 16.03
C GLY A 208 12.38 6.41 15.07
N CYS A 209 12.13 5.17 14.63
CA CYS A 209 10.92 4.83 13.91
C CYS A 209 9.73 4.74 14.86
N GLN A 210 8.56 5.02 14.32
CA GLN A 210 7.29 5.03 15.01
C GLN A 210 6.22 4.49 14.07
N LEU A 211 5.66 3.34 14.44
CA LEU A 211 4.61 2.70 13.66
C LEU A 211 3.30 3.47 13.72
N TRP A 212 2.90 3.90 14.92
CA TRP A 212 1.65 4.62 15.13
C TRP A 212 1.69 5.48 16.39
N ARG A 213 1.17 6.71 16.29
CA ARG A 213 0.63 7.50 17.41
C ARG A 213 -0.30 8.57 16.84
N TRP A 214 -1.16 9.14 17.68
CA TRP A 214 -1.80 10.41 17.34
C TRP A 214 -0.90 11.58 17.76
N PRO A 215 -0.52 12.51 16.86
CA PRO A 215 0.28 13.68 17.25
C PRO A 215 -0.49 14.61 18.18
N GLU A 216 0.09 14.96 19.33
CA GLU A 216 -0.56 15.80 20.35
C GLU A 216 -0.81 17.23 19.87
N GLU A 217 0.04 17.72 18.94
CA GLU A 217 -0.06 19.07 18.40
C GLU A 217 -1.21 19.23 17.38
N ILE A 218 -1.78 18.13 16.88
CA ILE A 218 -2.89 18.15 15.94
C ILE A 218 -4.21 18.21 16.73
N ARG A 219 -5.05 19.18 16.38
CA ARG A 219 -6.35 19.34 17.03
C ARG A 219 -7.20 18.11 16.82
N THR A 220 -7.78 17.62 17.90
CA THR A 220 -8.85 16.62 17.80
C THR A 220 -10.05 17.28 17.11
N PRO A 221 -10.55 16.71 16.00
CA PRO A 221 -11.75 17.24 15.34
C PRO A 221 -12.90 17.32 16.33
N SER A 222 -13.67 18.41 16.28
CA SER A 222 -14.89 18.49 17.08
C SER A 222 -15.96 17.55 16.49
N VAL A 223 -16.81 16.98 17.35
CA VAL A 223 -17.91 16.07 16.92
C VAL A 223 -18.84 16.74 15.90
N GLN A 224 -18.92 18.07 15.87
CA GLN A 224 -19.73 18.84 14.93
C GLN A 224 -19.09 18.96 13.53
N GLU A 225 -17.76 18.99 13.42
CA GLU A 225 -17.04 19.04 12.14
C GLU A 225 -17.09 17.72 11.38
N LEU A 226 -17.33 16.60 12.07
CA LEU A 226 -17.53 15.27 11.49
C LEU A 226 -18.94 15.08 10.91
N GLY A 227 -19.84 16.06 11.06
CA GLY A 227 -21.28 15.95 10.78
C GLY A 227 -21.74 16.28 9.35
N THR A 228 -20.86 16.69 8.45
CA THR A 228 -21.25 17.06 7.08
C THR A 228 -20.67 16.10 6.05
N SER A 229 -21.52 15.15 5.63
CA SER A 229 -21.41 14.31 4.43
C SER A 229 -19.99 13.94 4.00
N VAL A 230 -19.48 12.82 4.52
CA VAL A 230 -18.47 12.03 3.79
C VAL A 230 -19.12 11.70 2.45
N ASN A 231 -18.63 12.28 1.36
CA ASN A 231 -19.05 11.88 0.03
C ASN A 231 -18.72 10.39 -0.08
N GLU A 232 -19.71 9.52 -0.32
CA GLU A 232 -19.53 8.06 -0.18
C GLU A 232 -18.37 7.50 -1.03
N ASP A 233 -17.96 8.24 -2.04
CA ASP A 233 -16.88 7.92 -2.96
C ASP A 233 -15.48 8.21 -2.41
N HIS A 234 -15.31 9.07 -1.40
CA HIS A 234 -14.00 9.47 -0.85
C HIS A 234 -13.98 9.29 0.67
N VAL A 235 -13.28 8.26 1.11
CA VAL A 235 -13.22 7.85 2.50
C VAL A 235 -11.93 8.40 3.12
N GLY A 236 -12.02 9.47 3.93
CA GLY A 236 -10.88 10.00 4.68
C GLY A 236 -11.12 11.40 5.27
N GLY A 237 -10.56 11.64 6.46
CA GLY A 237 -10.60 12.95 7.13
C GLY A 237 -9.79 14.03 6.38
N ALA A 238 -10.16 15.29 6.57
CA ALA A 238 -9.87 16.42 5.66
C ALA A 238 -8.41 16.90 5.50
N GLY A 239 -7.36 16.11 5.79
CA GLY A 239 -6.00 16.67 5.80
C GLY A 239 -4.80 15.73 5.72
N GLY A 240 -4.99 14.42 5.51
CA GLY A 240 -3.89 13.47 5.50
C GLY A 240 -2.85 13.75 4.40
N VAL A 241 -1.57 13.62 4.75
CA VAL A 241 -0.44 13.66 3.79
C VAL A 241 0.51 12.49 4.06
N LEU A 242 0.94 11.81 3.00
CA LEU A 242 1.96 10.78 3.05
C LEU A 242 3.17 11.22 2.25
N PHE A 243 4.34 11.10 2.85
CA PHE A 243 5.64 11.27 2.22
C PHE A 243 6.29 9.90 2.07
N ALA A 244 6.48 9.47 0.83
CA ALA A 244 7.29 8.30 0.49
C ALA A 244 8.63 8.77 -0.06
N MET A 245 9.70 8.54 0.69
CA MET A 245 11.02 9.08 0.39
C MET A 245 12.03 7.95 0.18
N ASN A 246 12.88 8.07 -0.83
CA ASN A 246 14.04 7.22 -1.03
C ASN A 246 15.31 8.00 -0.68
N PHE A 247 16.09 7.48 0.25
CA PHE A 247 17.38 8.03 0.67
C PHE A 247 18.54 7.20 0.16
N GLN A 248 19.64 7.86 -0.20
CA GLN A 248 20.91 7.18 -0.39
C GLN A 248 21.39 6.63 0.96
N ALA A 249 21.51 5.30 1.07
CA ALA A 249 22.01 4.67 2.29
C ALA A 249 23.48 5.03 2.48
N THR A 250 23.75 5.85 3.51
CA THR A 250 25.10 6.31 3.91
C THR A 250 25.46 5.90 5.34
N GLY A 251 24.57 5.15 6.01
CA GLY A 251 24.68 4.73 7.40
C GLY A 251 23.55 3.75 7.76
N SER A 252 23.24 3.64 9.05
CA SER A 252 22.10 2.85 9.49
C SER A 252 20.77 3.53 9.11
N ILE A 253 19.68 2.77 9.08
CA ILE A 253 18.34 3.34 8.86
C ILE A 253 17.99 4.35 9.97
N GLY A 254 18.41 4.09 11.22
CA GLY A 254 18.24 5.04 12.33
C GLY A 254 18.96 6.37 12.08
N ASP A 255 20.13 6.36 11.45
CA ASP A 255 20.85 7.59 11.04
C ASP A 255 20.11 8.34 9.93
N THR A 256 19.40 7.65 9.05
CA THR A 256 18.51 8.29 8.07
C THR A 256 17.32 8.95 8.75
N ILE A 257 16.68 8.24 9.68
CA ILE A 257 15.51 8.76 10.41
C ILE A 257 15.88 9.95 11.31
N SER A 258 17.04 9.93 11.95
CA SER A 258 17.49 11.03 12.81
C SER A 258 17.68 12.34 12.06
N LYS A 259 18.05 12.27 10.76
CA LYS A 259 18.21 13.42 9.86
C LYS A 259 16.88 14.05 9.43
N LEU A 260 15.75 13.36 9.58
CA LEU A 260 14.46 13.93 9.19
C LEU A 260 14.16 15.18 10.04
N PRO A 261 13.49 16.19 9.44
CA PRO A 261 12.96 17.34 10.15
C PRO A 261 12.23 16.96 11.43
N ASP A 262 12.52 17.64 12.54
CA ASP A 262 11.87 17.35 13.81
C ASP A 262 10.36 17.59 13.73
N GLN A 263 9.93 18.60 12.98
CA GLN A 263 8.51 18.84 12.72
C GLN A 263 7.86 17.66 12.00
N LEU A 264 8.52 17.09 10.97
CA LEU A 264 7.99 15.93 10.26
C LEU A 264 7.83 14.74 11.20
N LYS A 265 8.86 14.40 11.98
CA LYS A 265 8.80 13.30 12.96
C LYS A 265 7.71 13.53 14.01
N ARG A 266 7.62 14.75 14.55
CA ARG A 266 6.64 15.10 15.59
C ARG A 266 5.20 15.04 15.11
N LEU A 267 4.92 15.54 13.91
CA LEU A 267 3.57 15.61 13.35
C LEU A 267 3.15 14.34 12.61
N SER A 268 4.05 13.38 12.43
CA SER A 268 3.71 12.11 11.81
C SER A 268 3.01 11.17 12.78
N SER A 269 1.87 10.63 12.36
CA SER A 269 1.26 9.47 13.00
C SER A 269 2.09 8.20 12.78
N THR A 270 2.69 8.09 11.59
CA THR A 270 3.62 7.01 11.21
C THR A 270 4.90 7.63 10.68
N CYS A 271 6.06 7.24 11.19
CA CYS A 271 7.36 7.63 10.65
C CYS A 271 8.29 6.41 10.71
N ILE A 272 8.45 5.72 9.59
CA ILE A 272 9.20 4.46 9.55
C ILE A 272 10.24 4.49 8.44
N GLY A 273 11.33 3.75 8.65
CA GLY A 273 12.36 3.52 7.65
C GLY A 273 12.69 2.04 7.54
N PHE A 274 13.01 1.58 6.34
CA PHE A 274 13.47 0.21 6.07
C PHE A 274 14.37 0.15 4.83
N ALA A 275 15.16 -0.92 4.72
CA ALA A 275 15.97 -1.15 3.52
C ALA A 275 15.06 -1.41 2.32
N HIS A 276 15.27 -0.69 1.21
CA HIS A 276 14.45 -0.87 0.01
C HIS A 276 14.64 -2.29 -0.55
N PRO A 277 13.59 -3.11 -0.69
CA PRO A 277 13.76 -4.52 -1.03
C PRO A 277 14.20 -4.74 -2.49
N LEU A 278 13.91 -3.78 -3.37
CA LEU A 278 14.19 -3.87 -4.80
C LEU A 278 15.40 -3.01 -5.24
N ARG A 279 15.93 -2.17 -4.35
CA ARG A 279 17.01 -1.21 -4.69
C ARG A 279 18.12 -1.28 -3.66
N THR A 280 19.31 -1.66 -4.11
CA THR A 280 20.49 -1.72 -3.24
C THR A 280 20.88 -0.33 -2.73
N ASN A 281 21.45 -0.26 -1.53
CA ASN A 281 21.94 0.99 -0.92
C ASN A 281 20.89 2.11 -0.86
N THR A 282 19.61 1.74 -0.73
CA THR A 282 18.51 2.70 -0.61
C THR A 282 17.73 2.42 0.67
N THR A 283 17.44 3.48 1.43
CA THR A 283 16.52 3.42 2.57
C THR A 283 15.20 4.04 2.14
N ARG A 284 14.11 3.26 2.22
CA ARG A 284 12.74 3.76 2.08
C ARG A 284 12.30 4.34 3.40
N VAL A 285 11.77 5.55 3.39
CA VAL A 285 11.13 6.19 4.54
C VAL A 285 9.69 6.54 4.18
N LEU A 286 8.76 6.19 5.07
CA LEU A 286 7.35 6.56 4.96
C LEU A 286 6.98 7.43 6.16
N CYS A 287 6.46 8.63 5.90
CA CYS A 287 5.88 9.50 6.92
C CYS A 287 4.40 9.76 6.59
N VAL A 288 3.49 9.51 7.53
CA VAL A 288 2.06 9.79 7.40
C VAL A 288 1.68 10.86 8.41
N LEU A 289 1.15 11.98 7.95
CA LEU A 289 0.70 13.11 8.76
C LEU A 289 -0.83 13.17 8.69
N PRO A 290 -1.54 13.21 9.83
CA PRO A 290 -2.99 13.44 9.83
C PRO A 290 -3.39 14.81 9.30
N GLU A 291 -2.54 15.82 9.48
CA GLU A 291 -2.76 17.18 9.03
C GLU A 291 -1.42 17.82 8.63
N LEU A 292 -1.40 18.52 7.49
CA LEU A 292 -0.26 19.35 7.12
C LEU A 292 -0.38 20.72 7.78
N ILE A 293 0.40 20.95 8.82
CA ILE A 293 0.47 22.25 9.47
C ILE A 293 1.34 23.19 8.61
N SER A 294 0.72 24.22 8.04
CA SER A 294 1.34 25.23 7.17
C SER A 294 2.36 26.14 7.87
N HIS A 295 2.54 25.99 9.18
CA HIS A 295 3.54 26.71 9.95
C HIS A 295 4.89 26.00 9.89
N GLY A 296 5.75 26.35 8.93
CA GLY A 296 7.14 25.87 8.92
C GLY A 296 7.82 25.89 7.56
N ASN A 297 9.14 25.70 7.57
CA ASN A 297 9.98 25.58 6.39
C ASN A 297 10.15 24.12 5.96
N ILE A 298 9.17 23.24 6.21
CA ILE A 298 9.30 21.79 6.02
C ILE A 298 9.78 21.42 4.62
N TRP A 299 9.29 22.12 3.58
CA TRP A 299 9.72 21.90 2.20
C TRP A 299 11.20 22.20 2.00
N LYS A 300 11.68 23.32 2.54
CA LYS A 300 13.09 23.69 2.47
C LYS A 300 13.97 22.69 3.23
N GLU A 301 13.55 22.28 4.42
CA GLU A 301 14.29 21.29 5.22
C GLU A 301 14.34 19.92 4.51
N LEU A 302 13.25 19.51 3.86
CA LEU A 302 13.22 18.29 3.04
C LEU A 302 14.13 18.39 1.80
N CYS A 303 14.24 19.56 1.15
CA CYS A 303 15.16 19.77 0.03
C CYS A 303 16.64 19.66 0.43
N GLU A 304 16.98 19.91 1.69
CA GLU A 304 18.35 19.81 2.20
C GLU A 304 18.77 18.36 2.53
N LEU A 305 17.82 17.41 2.50
CA LEU A 305 18.08 16.00 2.74
C LEU A 305 18.72 15.31 1.52
N PRO A 306 19.52 14.25 1.73
CA PRO A 306 20.13 13.47 0.64
C PRO A 306 19.11 12.48 0.02
N LEU A 307 18.01 13.03 -0.52
CA LEU A 307 16.94 12.30 -1.18
C LEU A 307 17.36 11.90 -2.61
N ILE A 308 17.07 10.66 -2.97
CA ILE A 308 17.13 10.16 -4.35
C ILE A 308 15.79 10.39 -5.05
N GLY A 309 14.70 10.47 -4.30
CA GLY A 309 13.39 10.83 -4.82
C GLY A 309 12.33 10.88 -3.72
N ILE A 310 11.26 11.60 -3.98
CA ILE A 310 10.15 11.78 -3.05
C ILE A 310 8.80 11.78 -3.78
N GLU A 311 7.84 11.09 -3.17
CA GLU A 311 6.44 11.05 -3.57
C GLU A 311 5.58 11.58 -2.43
N ILE A 312 4.74 12.56 -2.72
CA ILE A 312 3.85 13.17 -1.75
C ILE A 312 2.41 12.88 -2.17
N HIS A 313 1.65 12.28 -1.27
CA HIS A 313 0.27 11.90 -1.49
C HIS A 313 -0.63 12.66 -0.53
N CYS A 314 -1.66 13.31 -1.05
CA CYS A 314 -2.55 14.14 -0.24
C CYS A 314 -3.98 14.10 -0.75
N HIS A 315 -4.91 14.61 0.06
CA HIS A 315 -6.26 14.90 -0.41
C HIS A 315 -6.24 16.05 -1.44
N ASP A 316 -7.22 16.06 -2.35
CA ASP A 316 -7.40 17.10 -3.38
C ASP A 316 -7.39 18.52 -2.79
N ALA A 317 -8.05 18.71 -1.65
CA ALA A 317 -8.09 19.99 -0.93
C ALA A 317 -6.69 20.56 -0.56
N LEU A 318 -5.66 19.70 -0.44
CA LEU A 318 -4.28 20.11 -0.15
C LEU A 318 -3.37 20.08 -1.39
N TYR A 319 -3.83 19.52 -2.51
CA TYR A 319 -2.98 19.27 -3.68
C TYR A 319 -2.36 20.55 -4.21
N GLY A 320 -3.15 21.60 -4.41
CA GLY A 320 -2.67 22.88 -4.95
C GLY A 320 -1.59 23.54 -4.06
N SER A 321 -1.83 23.60 -2.75
CA SER A 321 -0.92 24.26 -1.80
C SER A 321 0.38 23.46 -1.59
N ILE A 322 0.29 22.12 -1.56
CA ILE A 322 1.47 21.25 -1.49
C ILE A 322 2.30 21.38 -2.76
N ARG A 323 1.65 21.35 -3.93
CA ARG A 323 2.35 21.47 -5.22
C ARG A 323 3.10 22.80 -5.33
N GLU A 324 2.46 23.89 -4.95
CA GLU A 324 3.09 25.22 -4.91
C GLU A 324 4.29 25.24 -3.93
N GLY A 325 4.13 24.69 -2.73
CA GLY A 325 5.22 24.62 -1.74
C GLY A 325 6.42 23.81 -2.22
N VAL A 326 6.17 22.68 -2.89
CA VAL A 326 7.19 21.82 -3.50
C VAL A 326 7.91 22.53 -4.66
N GLU A 327 7.16 23.18 -5.55
CA GLU A 327 7.70 23.95 -6.68
C GLU A 327 8.61 25.10 -6.19
N GLN A 328 8.18 25.82 -5.16
CA GLN A 328 8.96 26.91 -4.54
C GLN A 328 10.22 26.42 -3.84
N ALA A 329 10.19 25.23 -3.23
CA ALA A 329 11.32 24.69 -2.48
C ALA A 329 12.45 24.16 -3.39
N GLY A 330 12.14 23.77 -4.62
CA GLY A 330 13.15 23.42 -5.63
C GLY A 330 13.95 22.15 -5.32
N PHE A 331 13.25 21.02 -5.15
CA PHE A 331 13.89 19.72 -4.91
C PHE A 331 14.90 19.35 -6.01
N ALA A 332 16.10 18.93 -5.60
CA ALA A 332 17.16 18.50 -6.52
C ALA A 332 16.97 17.05 -7.04
N CYS A 333 16.00 16.31 -6.48
CA CYS A 333 15.66 14.95 -6.87
C CYS A 333 14.26 14.88 -7.50
N PRO A 334 13.90 13.79 -8.20
CA PRO A 334 12.54 13.55 -8.63
C PRO A 334 11.55 13.71 -7.47
N CYS A 335 10.63 14.65 -7.64
CA CYS A 335 9.59 14.95 -6.66
C CYS A 335 8.24 15.00 -7.36
N THR A 336 7.29 14.18 -6.91
CA THR A 336 5.93 14.18 -7.47
C THR A 336 4.91 14.35 -6.36
N VAL A 337 3.91 15.19 -6.60
CA VAL A 337 2.72 15.34 -5.76
C VAL A 337 1.57 14.64 -6.46
N LYS A 338 0.80 13.83 -5.73
CA LYS A 338 -0.33 13.06 -6.26
C LYS A 338 -1.51 13.13 -5.29
N GLU A 339 -2.71 13.09 -5.85
CA GLU A 339 -3.91 12.90 -5.06
C GLU A 339 -4.05 11.44 -4.60
N ILE A 340 -4.71 11.25 -3.46
CA ILE A 340 -5.11 9.93 -2.97
C ILE A 340 -6.26 9.41 -3.85
N GLN A 341 -6.02 8.30 -4.54
CA GLN A 341 -7.02 7.68 -5.43
C GLN A 341 -7.62 6.39 -4.87
N THR A 342 -6.91 5.68 -4.00
CA THR A 342 -7.33 4.35 -3.52
C THR A 342 -6.95 4.16 -2.06
N GLY A 343 -7.95 3.95 -1.22
CA GLY A 343 -7.78 3.84 0.22
C GLY A 343 -7.65 5.19 0.94
N TYR A 344 -7.06 5.17 2.13
CA TYR A 344 -6.97 6.33 3.02
C TYR A 344 -5.64 6.37 3.77
N LEU A 345 -5.15 7.59 4.02
CA LEU A 345 -3.91 7.79 4.76
C LEU A 345 -4.12 7.73 6.27
N VAL A 346 -5.20 8.33 6.76
CA VAL A 346 -5.53 8.39 8.19
C VAL A 346 -7.02 8.13 8.36
N HIS A 347 -7.35 7.08 9.11
CA HIS A 347 -8.71 6.72 9.46
C HIS A 347 -9.37 7.83 10.28
N GLU A 348 -10.61 8.20 9.98
CA GLU A 348 -11.28 9.35 10.61
C GLU A 348 -11.41 9.23 12.14
N ARG A 349 -11.60 8.01 12.65
CA ARG A 349 -11.67 7.71 14.09
C ARG A 349 -10.31 7.46 14.76
N SER A 350 -9.20 7.61 14.04
CA SER A 350 -7.89 7.24 14.58
C SER A 350 -7.44 8.12 15.75
N TYR A 351 -7.98 9.35 15.86
CA TYR A 351 -7.75 10.25 16.99
C TYR A 351 -8.32 9.77 18.31
N SER A 352 -9.30 8.86 18.28
CA SER A 352 -9.96 8.33 19.48
C SER A 352 -9.45 6.95 19.89
N LEU A 353 -8.40 6.46 19.22
CA LEU A 353 -7.82 5.16 19.52
C LEU A 353 -7.13 5.16 20.89
N GLN A 354 -7.37 4.12 21.66
CA GLN A 354 -6.88 3.95 23.02
C GLN A 354 -5.97 2.74 23.11
N VAL A 355 -4.92 2.87 23.92
CA VAL A 355 -4.05 1.74 24.25
C VAL A 355 -4.79 0.84 25.26
N GLU A 356 -4.84 -0.45 24.97
CA GLU A 356 -5.33 -1.48 25.88
C GLU A 356 -4.13 -2.11 26.58
N ASN A 357 -4.11 -2.06 27.91
CA ASN A 357 -3.09 -2.75 28.69
C ASN A 357 -3.43 -4.25 28.70
N ALA A 358 -2.47 -5.08 28.27
CA ALA A 358 -2.62 -6.54 28.20
C ALA A 358 -2.71 -7.22 29.57
#